data_AF-A0A1E3AJ17-F1
#
_entry.id   AF-A0A1E3AJ17-F1
#
_cell.length_a   1.000
_cell.length_b   1.000
_cell.length_c   1.000
_cell.angle_alpha   90.00
_cell.angle_beta   90.00
_cell.angle_gamma   90.00
#
_symmetry.space_group_name_H-M   'P 1'
#
loop_
_entity.id
_entity.type
_entity.pdbx_description
1 polymer ?
#
loop_
_entity_poly.entity_id
_entity_poly.type
_entity_poly.pdbx_seq_one_letter_code
_entity_poly.pdbx_strand_id
1 'polypeptide(L)' 'MTYKVNVMILRDQAERRGIRSVEELSEISGVNRDVLLPVLEGRSLPSFDIMLKLASALELSPELAGRIFFDDNLRDE' A
#
# COMPACT_ATOMS: atom_id res chain seq x y z
N MET A 1 -6.81 -15.54 10.22
CA MET A 1 -5.60 -14.73 10.00
C MET A 1 -6.03 -13.60 9.09
N THR A 2 -6.32 -12.44 9.65
CA THR A 2 -6.82 -11.30 8.87
C THR A 2 -5.63 -10.39 8.62
N TYR A 3 -5.01 -10.53 7.46
CA TYR A 3 -3.99 -9.59 7.03
C TYR A 3 -4.65 -8.21 6.92
N LYS A 4 -4.03 -7.18 7.49
CA LYS A 4 -4.43 -5.79 7.31
C LYS A 4 -3.25 -5.05 6.70
N VAL A 5 -3.54 -4.18 5.74
CA VAL A 5 -2.53 -3.29 5.16
C VAL A 5 -2.15 -2.27 6.23
N ASN A 6 -0.85 -2.10 6.48
CA ASN A 6 -0.37 -1.04 7.33
C ASN A 6 -0.41 0.30 6.58
N VAL A 7 -1.60 0.92 6.56
CA VAL A 7 -1.87 2.16 5.84
C VAL A 7 -1.04 3.33 6.33
N MET A 8 -0.63 3.33 7.60
CA MET A 8 0.22 4.39 8.16
C MET A 8 1.59 4.38 7.51
N ILE A 9 2.24 3.20 7.47
CA ILE A 9 3.56 3.06 6.84
C ILE A 9 3.44 3.29 5.33
N LEU A 10 2.41 2.76 4.68
CA LEU A 10 2.19 2.93 3.24
C LEU A 10 2.09 4.41 2.85
N ARG A 11 1.35 5.22 3.63
CA ARG A 11 1.20 6.67 3.41
C ARG A 11 2.47 7.44 3.72
N ASP A 12 3.17 7.12 4.80
CA ASP A 12 4.48 7.72 5.11
C ASP A 12 5.49 7.49 3.97
N GLN A 13 5.52 6.30 3.38
CA GLN A 13 6.38 6.01 2.23
C GLN A 13 5.95 6.79 0.98
N ALA A 14 4.64 6.92 0.71
CA ALA A 14 4.15 7.76 -0.38
C ALA A 14 4.57 9.22 -0.22
N GLU A 15 4.42 9.80 0.98
CA GLU A 15 4.82 11.17 1.26
C GLU A 15 6.34 11.37 1.14
N ARG A 16 7.16 10.42 1.61
CA ARG A 16 8.62 10.43 1.43
C ARG A 16 9.04 10.40 -0.04
N ARG A 17 8.24 9.77 -0.89
CA ARG A 17 8.43 9.74 -2.35
C ARG A 17 7.90 11.00 -3.05
N GLY A 18 7.33 11.93 -2.29
CA GLY A 18 6.76 13.16 -2.82
C GLY A 18 5.35 13.00 -3.37
N ILE A 19 4.74 11.83 -3.22
CA ILE A 19 3.39 11.53 -3.71
C ILE A 19 2.38 12.08 -2.72
N ARG A 20 1.55 13.02 -3.17
CA ARG A 20 0.63 13.76 -2.29
C ARG A 20 -0.84 13.44 -2.51
N SER A 21 -1.17 12.71 -3.57
CA SER A 21 -2.54 12.34 -3.89
C SER A 21 -2.67 10.90 -4.38
N VAL A 22 -3.90 10.37 -4.32
CA VAL A 22 -4.21 9.05 -4.86
C VAL A 22 -4.18 9.07 -6.38
N GLU A 23 -4.50 10.20 -7.02
CA GLU A 23 -4.34 10.35 -8.47
C GLU A 23 -2.88 10.17 -8.89
N GLU A 24 -1.94 10.83 -8.21
CA GLU A 24 -0.51 10.74 -8.53
C GLU A 24 0.01 9.32 -8.31
N LEU A 25 -0.38 8.67 -7.20
CA LEU A 25 -0.06 7.26 -6.98
C LEU A 25 -0.64 6.35 -8.07
N SER A 26 -1.85 6.65 -8.55
CA SER A 26 -2.52 5.91 -9.63
C SER A 26 -1.73 5.99 -10.93
N GLU A 27 -1.28 7.19 -11.30
CA GLU A 27 -0.48 7.43 -12.51
C GLU A 27 0.88 6.74 -12.44
N ILE A 28 1.57 6.83 -11.30
CA ILE A 28 2.91 6.24 -11.12
C ILE A 28 2.84 4.71 -11.05
N SER A 29 1.86 4.15 -10.33
CA SER A 29 1.73 2.70 -10.14
C SER A 29 0.98 1.98 -11.26
N GLY A 30 0.25 2.71 -12.11
CA GLY A 30 -0.65 2.12 -13.11
C GLY A 30 -1.83 1.35 -12.49
N VAL A 31 -2.12 1.59 -11.21
CA VAL A 31 -3.27 1.00 -10.50
C VAL A 31 -4.40 2.02 -10.47
N ASN A 32 -5.62 1.58 -10.78
CA ASN A 32 -6.79 2.47 -10.77
C ASN A 32 -7.03 3.07 -9.37
N ARG A 33 -7.31 4.38 -9.32
CA ARG A 33 -7.69 5.10 -8.10
C ARG A 33 -8.78 4.40 -7.28
N ASP A 34 -9.81 3.87 -7.92
CA ASP A 34 -10.95 3.20 -7.25
C ASP A 34 -10.51 1.93 -6.50
N VAL A 35 -9.37 1.37 -6.89
CA VAL A 35 -8.71 0.24 -6.21
C VAL A 35 -7.75 0.74 -5.14
N LEU A 36 -6.97 1.80 -5.43
CA LEU A 36 -6.02 2.36 -4.48
C LEU A 36 -6.68 2.96 -3.24
N LEU A 37 -7.80 3.67 -3.41
CA LEU A 37 -8.48 4.37 -2.34
C LEU A 37 -8.87 3.44 -1.18
N PRO A 38 -9.62 2.32 -1.41
CA PRO A 38 -9.95 1.41 -0.32
C PRO A 38 -8.72 0.67 0.26
N VAL A 39 -7.63 0.52 -0.50
CA VAL A 39 -6.36 -0.07 0.00
C VAL A 39 -5.66 0.90 0.95
N LEU A 40 -5.55 2.18 0.58
CA LEU A 40 -4.94 3.24 1.40
C LEU A 40 -5.75 3.57 2.66
N GLU A 41 -7.04 3.23 2.67
CA GLU A 41 -7.91 3.36 3.83
C GLU A 41 -8.01 2.05 4.64
N GLY A 42 -7.37 0.97 4.19
CA GLY A 42 -7.38 -0.33 4.87
C GLY A 42 -8.72 -1.06 4.81
N ARG A 43 -9.63 -0.62 3.92
CA ARG A 43 -10.95 -1.21 3.68
C ARG A 43 -10.90 -2.43 2.75
N SER A 44 -9.85 -2.53 1.93
CA SER A 44 -9.65 -3.65 1.00
C SER A 44 -8.22 -4.15 1.04
N LEU A 45 -8.06 -5.46 0.93
CA LEU A 45 -6.77 -6.09 0.68
C LEU A 45 -6.45 -6.01 -0.82
N PRO A 46 -5.27 -5.50 -1.21
CA PRO A 46 -4.83 -5.53 -2.61
C PRO A 46 -4.54 -6.97 -3.05
N SER A 47 -4.63 -7.24 -4.36
CA SER A 47 -4.09 -8.46 -4.93
C SER A 47 -2.55 -8.41 -4.98
N PHE A 48 -1.90 -9.56 -5.16
CA PHE A 48 -0.44 -9.61 -5.28
C PHE A 48 0.11 -8.72 -6.41
N ASP A 49 -0.58 -8.64 -7.56
CA ASP A 49 -0.20 -7.74 -8.66
C ASP A 49 -0.24 -6.25 -8.23
N ILE A 50 -1.26 -5.85 -7.48
CA ILE A 50 -1.38 -4.49 -6.96
C ILE A 50 -0.30 -4.22 -5.90
N MET A 51 -0.01 -5.19 -5.03
CA MET A 51 1.09 -5.09 -4.06
C MET A 51 2.43 -4.86 -4.77
N LEU A 52 2.72 -5.61 -5.83
CA LEU A 52 3.94 -5.45 -6.63
C LEU A 52 4.02 -4.06 -7.30
N LYS A 53 2.92 -3.60 -7.91
CA LYS A 53 2.85 -2.28 -8.53
C LYS A 53 3.07 -1.16 -7.52
N LEU A 54 2.43 -1.25 -6.36
CA LEU A 54 2.63 -0.30 -5.26
C LEU A 54 4.05 -0.34 -4.71
N ALA A 55 4.61 -1.54 -4.50
CA ALA A 55 5.98 -1.69 -4.04
C ALA A 55 7.00 -1.13 -5.03
N SER A 56 6.78 -1.32 -6.33
CA SER A 56 7.62 -0.73 -7.37
C SER A 56 7.47 0.79 -7.43
N ALA A 57 6.23 1.32 -7.40
CA ALA A 57 5.95 2.75 -7.49
C ALA A 57 6.51 3.55 -6.30
N LEU A 58 6.45 2.95 -5.11
CA LEU A 58 6.99 3.51 -3.89
C LEU A 58 8.46 3.11 -3.66
N GLU A 59 9.03 2.31 -4.57
CA GLU A 59 10.37 1.74 -4.48
C GLU A 59 10.67 1.19 -3.07
N LEU A 60 9.76 0.34 -2.60
CA LEU A 60 9.84 -0.32 -1.30
C LEU A 60 10.85 -1.46 -1.37
N SER A 61 11.63 -1.63 -0.29
CA SER A 61 12.41 -2.87 -0.15
C SER A 61 11.48 -4.07 0.10
N PRO A 62 11.90 -5.29 -0.25
CA PRO A 62 11.10 -6.50 0.00
C PRO A 62 10.68 -6.65 1.48
N GLU A 63 11.57 -6.28 2.41
CA GLU A 63 11.30 -6.34 3.84
C GLU A 63 10.22 -5.33 4.26
N LEU A 64 10.28 -4.11 3.70
CA LEU A 64 9.31 -3.06 3.99
C LEU A 64 7.95 -3.37 3.36
N ALA A 65 7.92 -3.88 2.13
CA ALA A 65 6.70 -4.36 1.49
C ALA A 65 6.06 -5.50 2.30
N GLY A 66 6.87 -6.42 2.83
CA GLY A 66 6.44 -7.45 3.77
C GLY A 66 5.68 -6.88 4.97
N ARG A 67 6.26 -5.86 5.63
CA ARG A 67 5.64 -5.17 6.77
C ARG A 67 4.41 -4.34 6.42
N ILE A 68 4.23 -3.95 5.16
CA ILE A 68 3.05 -3.16 4.76
C ILE A 68 1.89 -4.08 4.40
N PHE A 69 2.14 -5.13 3.63
CA PHE A 69 1.09 -5.94 3.02
C PHE A 69 0.82 -7.26 3.74
N PHE A 70 1.78 -7.73 4.56
CA PHE A 70 1.72 -9.04 5.23
C PHE A 70 2.00 -8.93 6.73
N ASP A 71 1.75 -7.76 7.35
CA ASP A 71 1.95 -7.60 8.78
C ASP A 71 0.96 -8.46 9.57
N ASP A 72 1.49 -9.51 10.21
CA ASP A 72 0.75 -10.42 11.10
C ASP A 72 0.50 -9.82 12.50
N ASN A 73 1.09 -8.67 12.84
CA ASN A 73 0.94 -8.04 14.16
C ASN A 73 -0.28 -7.13 14.30
N LEU A 74 -1.13 -6.98 13.27
CA LEU A 74 -2.47 -6.43 13.43
C LEU A 74 -3.41 -7.53 13.97
N ARG A 75 -3.03 -8.15 15.09
CA ARG A 75 -3.95 -8.89 15.96
C ARG A 75 -4.96 -7.89 16.50
N ASP A 76 -6.20 -7.98 16.03
CA ASP A 76 -7.34 -7.48 16.81
C ASP A 76 -7.31 -8.24 18.16
N GLU A 77 -7.15 -7.50 19.27
CA GLU A 77 -7.72 -7.88 20.57
C GLU A 77 -9.23 -7.67 20.55
#